data_AF-A0A3D4FDT7-F1
#
_entry.id   AF-A0A3D4FDT7-F1
#
_cell.length_a   1.000
_cell.length_b   1.000
_cell.length_c   1.000
_cell.angle_alpha   90.00
_cell.angle_beta   90.00
_cell.angle_gamma   90.00
#
_symmetry.space_group_name_H-M   'P 1'
#
loop_
_entity.id
_entity.type
_entity.pdbx_description
1 polymer ?
#
loop_
_entity_poly.entity_id
_entity_poly.type
_entity_poly.pdbx_seq_one_letter_code
_entity_poly.pdbx_strand_id
1 'polypeptide(L)' 'MNYGKLDIYIPKTYNKSLDISTISGDGYIKNLNLSSLNFNSTSGSLTLKDMEMNNFIFQSTSSDLDATNIILKDNNNKFN' A
#
# COMPACT_ATOMS: atom_id res chain seq x y z
N MET A 1 -16.19 6.16 21.74
CA MET A 1 -15.74 4.86 21.21
C MET A 1 -14.22 4.90 21.11
N ASN A 2 -13.54 3.83 21.53
CA ASN A 2 -12.08 3.78 21.55
C ASN A 2 -11.62 3.04 20.29
N TYR A 3 -10.89 3.71 19.41
CA TYR A 3 -10.31 3.08 18.22
C TYR A 3 -8.86 2.71 18.53
N GLY A 4 -8.48 1.48 18.21
CA GLY A 4 -7.08 1.07 18.29
C GLY A 4 -6.27 1.81 17.25
N LYS A 5 -5.17 2.44 17.66
CA LYS A 5 -4.19 3.06 16.74
C LYS A 5 -2.90 2.25 16.77
N LEU A 6 -2.39 1.90 15.60
CA LEU A 6 -1.12 1.24 15.41
C LEU A 6 -0.27 2.06 14.44
N ASP A 7 0.87 2.54 14.92
CA ASP A 7 1.86 3.22 14.09
C ASP A 7 3.04 2.26 13.82
N ILE A 8 3.36 2.01 12.55
CA ILE A 8 4.47 1.14 12.13
C ILE A 8 5.50 2.00 11.39
N TYR A 9 6.75 1.97 11.85
CA TYR A 9 7.85 2.70 11.21
C TYR A 9 8.69 1.74 10.36
N ILE A 10 8.71 1.99 9.06
CA ILE A 10 9.51 1.23 8.09
C ILE A 10 10.71 2.09 7.69
N PRO A 11 11.96 1.57 7.77
CA PRO A 11 13.12 2.29 7.29
C PRO A 11 12.98 2.64 5.81
N LYS A 12 13.35 3.86 5.40
CA LYS A 12 13.28 4.29 3.99
C LYS A 12 14.10 3.42 3.03
N THR A 13 15.09 2.70 3.55
CA THR A 13 15.94 1.76 2.80
C THR A 13 15.27 0.41 2.56
N TYR A 14 14.16 0.11 3.24
CA TYR A 14 13.39 -1.09 3.00
C TYR A 14 12.68 -0.99 1.65
N ASN A 15 12.99 -1.91 0.75
CA ASN A 15 12.50 -1.92 -0.62
C ASN A 15 11.92 -3.27 -1.07
N LYS A 16 11.56 -4.11 -0.10
CA LYS A 16 10.93 -5.41 -0.35
C LYS A 16 9.41 -5.29 -0.31
N SER A 17 8.71 -6.42 -0.26
CA SER A 17 7.25 -6.48 -0.28
C SER A 17 6.65 -6.12 1.08
N LEU A 18 5.56 -5.35 1.05
CA LEU A 18 4.73 -5.09 2.23
C LEU A 18 3.35 -5.71 2.00
N ASP A 19 2.97 -6.63 2.89
CA ASP A 19 1.66 -7.30 2.88
C ASP A 19 0.86 -6.86 4.10
N ILE A 20 -0.34 -6.32 3.87
CA ILE A 20 -1.24 -5.83 4.91
C ILE A 20 -2.59 -6.53 4.75
N SER A 21 -3.08 -7.12 5.83
CA SER A 21 -4.40 -7.76 5.87
C SER A 21 -5.15 -7.33 7.12
N THR A 22 -6.37 -6.82 6.94
CA THR A 22 -7.22 -6.36 8.05
C THR A 22 -8.67 -6.78 7.80
N ILE A 23 -9.47 -6.91 8.85
CA ILE A 23 -10.93 -7.11 8.67
C ILE A 23 -11.62 -5.74 8.58
N SER A 24 -11.24 -4.82 9.46
CA SER A 24 -11.78 -3.48 9.55
C SER A 24 -10.71 -2.50 9.98
N GLY A 25 -10.72 -1.31 9.39
CA GLY A 25 -9.89 -0.19 9.81
C GLY A 25 -9.28 0.55 8.63
N ASP A 26 -8.82 1.76 8.90
CA ASP A 26 -8.28 2.63 7.87
C ASP A 26 -6.75 2.55 7.84
N GLY A 27 -6.20 2.43 6.63
CA GLY A 27 -4.76 2.40 6.37
C GLY A 27 -4.27 3.73 5.81
N TYR A 28 -3.12 4.22 6.32
CA TYR A 28 -2.41 5.35 5.75
C TYR A 28 -0.93 5.00 5.56
N ILE A 29 -0.48 4.98 4.31
CA ILE A 29 0.89 4.63 3.94
C ILE A 29 1.45 5.73 3.05
N LYS A 30 2.68 6.17 3.33
CA LYS A 30 3.33 7.21 2.53
C LYS A 30 4.84 7.06 2.42
N ASN A 31 5.40 7.66 1.37
CA ASN A 31 6.84 7.91 1.21
C ASN A 31 7.69 6.63 1.24
N LEU A 32 7.25 5.56 0.59
CA LEU A 32 7.98 4.30 0.50
C LEU A 32 8.25 3.90 -0.96
N ASN A 33 9.40 3.28 -1.17
CA ASN A 33 9.79 2.65 -2.42
C ASN A 33 9.89 1.14 -2.17
N LEU A 34 8.91 0.36 -2.65
CA LEU A 34 8.72 -1.06 -2.33
C LEU A 34 8.83 -1.92 -3.59
N SER A 35 9.22 -3.19 -3.46
CA SER A 35 9.10 -4.10 -4.60
C SER A 35 7.63 -4.41 -4.91
N SER A 36 6.81 -4.57 -3.87
CA SER A 36 5.38 -4.84 -3.99
C SER A 36 4.62 -4.31 -2.78
N LEU A 37 3.38 -3.88 -2.99
CA LEU A 37 2.41 -3.65 -1.93
C LEU A 37 1.16 -4.49 -2.19
N ASN A 38 0.77 -5.29 -1.21
CA ASN A 38 -0.48 -6.04 -1.23
C ASN A 38 -1.33 -5.62 -0.02
N PHE A 39 -2.54 -5.13 -0.30
CA PHE A 39 -3.50 -4.74 0.73
C PHE A 39 -4.79 -5.52 0.57
N ASN A 40 -5.17 -6.25 1.62
CA ASN A 40 -6.41 -7.00 1.70
C ASN A 40 -7.25 -6.49 2.88
N SER A 41 -8.52 -6.17 2.63
CA SER A 41 -9.44 -5.75 3.69
C SER A 41 -10.87 -6.23 3.45
N THR A 42 -11.66 -6.43 4.51
CA THR A 42 -13.11 -6.57 4.33
C THR A 42 -13.79 -5.20 4.26
N SER A 43 -13.39 -4.26 5.13
CA SER A 43 -13.98 -2.91 5.23
C SER A 43 -12.97 -1.86 5.72
N GLY A 44 -13.25 -0.60 5.43
CA GLY A 44 -12.41 0.56 5.80
C GLY A 44 -11.91 1.30 4.56
N SER A 45 -10.90 2.15 4.73
CA SER A 45 -10.30 2.88 3.61
C SER A 45 -8.78 2.74 3.59
N LEU A 46 -8.18 2.75 2.40
CA LEU A 46 -6.74 2.84 2.24
C LEU A 46 -6.37 4.17 1.59
N THR A 47 -5.46 4.91 2.22
CA THR A 47 -4.80 6.08 1.64
C THR A 47 -3.33 5.79 1.36
N LEU A 48 -2.90 5.94 0.11
CA LEU A 48 -1.52 5.81 -0.36
C LEU A 48 -1.02 7.15 -0.90
N LYS A 49 0.15 7.60 -0.46
CA LYS A 49 0.77 8.84 -0.95
C LYS A 49 2.25 8.69 -1.24
N ASP A 50 2.71 9.23 -2.36
CA ASP A 50 4.14 9.33 -2.70
C ASP A 50 4.84 7.97 -2.64
N MET A 51 4.30 7.01 -3.40
CA MET A 51 4.77 5.62 -3.41
C MET A 51 5.41 5.26 -4.74
N GLU A 52 6.51 4.52 -4.66
CA GLU A 52 7.14 3.90 -5.83
C GLU A 52 7.09 2.38 -5.64
N MET A 53 6.59 1.61 -6.60
CA MET A 53 6.62 0.15 -6.50
C MET A 53 6.60 -0.57 -7.83
N ASN A 54 7.03 -1.84 -7.87
CA ASN A 54 6.92 -2.62 -9.11
C ASN A 54 5.52 -3.22 -9.28
N ASN A 55 4.87 -3.57 -8.17
CA ASN A 55 3.55 -4.20 -8.18
C ASN A 55 2.67 -3.66 -7.05
N PHE A 56 1.39 -3.45 -7.35
CA PHE A 56 0.38 -3.04 -6.39
C PHE A 56 -0.88 -3.89 -6.55
N ILE A 57 -1.34 -4.50 -5.47
CA ILE A 57 -2.58 -5.26 -5.41
C ILE A 57 -3.44 -4.71 -4.27
N PHE A 58 -4.66 -4.31 -4.60
CA PHE A 58 -5.69 -3.92 -3.63
C PHE A 58 -6.89 -4.84 -3.78
N GLN A 59 -7.24 -5.56 -2.72
CA GLN A 59 -8.40 -6.45 -2.68
C GLN A 59 -9.28 -6.04 -1.50
N SER A 60 -10.57 -5.83 -1.78
CA SER A 60 -11.54 -5.57 -0.72
C SER A 60 -12.95 -6.03 -1.04
N THR A 61 -13.76 -6.21 0.00
CA THR A 61 -15.20 -6.43 -0.14
C THR A 61 -15.97 -5.11 -0.24
N SER A 62 -15.71 -4.15 0.67
CA SER A 62 -16.35 -2.84 0.68
C SER A 62 -15.41 -1.79 1.28
N SER A 63 -14.43 -1.35 0.50
CA SER A 63 -13.45 -0.37 0.92
C SER A 63 -13.18 0.68 -0.16
N ASP A 64 -12.80 1.87 0.27
CA ASP A 64 -12.36 2.95 -0.61
C ASP A 64 -10.82 2.98 -0.70
N LEU A 65 -10.32 3.35 -1.88
CA LEU A 65 -8.89 3.58 -2.14
C LEU A 65 -8.68 5.02 -2.60
N ASP A 66 -7.92 5.79 -1.82
CA ASP A 66 -7.36 7.08 -2.22
C ASP A 66 -5.86 6.91 -2.49
N ALA A 67 -5.44 7.17 -3.72
CA ALA A 67 -4.07 6.99 -4.18
C ALA A 67 -3.58 8.26 -4.88
N THR A 68 -2.57 8.92 -4.30
CA THR A 68 -1.96 10.14 -4.84
C THR A 68 -0.47 9.93 -5.08
N ASN A 69 0.03 10.32 -6.26
CA ASN A 69 1.44 10.22 -6.63
C ASN A 69 2.01 8.79 -6.47
N ILE A 70 1.43 7.85 -7.22
CA ILE A 70 1.86 6.46 -7.25
C ILE A 70 2.59 6.18 -8.56
N ILE A 71 3.81 5.68 -8.46
CA ILE A 71 4.64 5.30 -9.60
C ILE A 71 4.77 3.78 -9.61
N LEU A 72 4.22 3.14 -10.65
CA LEU A 72 4.45 1.74 -10.92
C LEU A 72 5.65 1.59 -11.86
N LYS A 73 6.73 0.97 -11.38
CA LYS A 73 7.94 0.68 -12.15
C LYS A 73 7.67 -0.49 -13.09
N ASP A 74 7.64 -0.22 -14.38
CA ASP A 74 7.70 -1.28 -15.37
C ASP A 74 9.13 -1.83 -15.46
N ASN A 75 9.31 -3.11 -15.14
CA ASN A 75 10.58 -3.81 -15.35
C ASN A 75 10.63 -4.52 -16.71
N ASN A 76 9.58 -4.42 -17.54
CA ASN A 76 9.54 -4.96 -18.89
C ASN A 76 9.97 -3.90 -19.92
N ASN A 77 11.24 -3.50 -19.89
CA ASN A 77 11.88 -2.95 -21.09
C ASN A 77 12.01 -4.07 -22.14
N LYS A 78 10.91 -4.36 -22.85
CA LYS A 78 10.90 -5.16 -24.09
C LYS A 78 10.80 -4.21 -25.29
N PHE A 79 11.81 -3.37 -25.47
CA PHE A 79 12.13 -2.80 -26.78
C PHE A 79 13.27 -3.64 -27.37
N ASN A 80 12.92 -4.83 -27.86
CA ASN A 80 13.69 -5.58 -28.84
C ASN A 80 12.99 -5.43 -30.19
#